data_AF-A0A5C6AMG5-F1
#
_entry.id   AF-A0A5C6AMG5-F1
#
_cell.length_a   1.000
_cell.length_b   1.000
_cell.length_c   1.000
_cell.angle_alpha   90.00
_cell.angle_beta   90.00
_cell.angle_gamma   90.00
#
_symmetry.space_group_name_H-M   'P 1'
#
loop_
_entity.id
_entity.type
_entity.pdbx_description
1 polymer ?
#
loop_
_entity_poly.entity_id
_entity_poly.type
_entity_poly.pdbx_seq_one_letter_code
_entity_poly.pdbx_strand_id
1 'polypeptide(L)'
;MSLTTLLIALALIAAGVCAAMAFTDWGRRRPLHRYGALSIGAHLLLLAAMAGIRVGGPPRAGAEDAPLVKVRIVMRTPDTPTPEAEPETKPAPAVPEEEQDDAPVETPPEPDAVEPPPLLAEAPLVEPVPLQKQPDTEQADETPAPTKQPITPAPTADFEEAWATLPRPAEPEPTPPDAPTEPAADQQSAAPLAPIEPVQRSTPPEVTPVPRASTPAPTSVAPSAYAQRGELTQRRLSADQGGTQESLDAVAAAVDWLARAQRPDGGWDAERWGAGRETYTLDQDRKGAGQGAETGLTALALLAMGGAGHTHLAGPYRDVVTRGLQFLLDQQKPNGELAGDATLYARTYCHSMATFALAEAMAVTDDERLRPAVEAAAAYLVRSQSHTDGGWRYQPGDRGDMSQMGWIVMALRSAEIAGVAIPAPTWTGCERFVASVQRGPAGGLGCYQPRGATSSTMTAEAMYCRQILGVTRHGAAAEDEAAAYLLTDLPGAPSGRSSPGGKANLYYWYYGTLALHHHRSTSNGAEQAWRRWNDAMQRTVLPKQAAQGPTAGSWGPDTVWGGYGGRVYSTALATMCLEVYYRYDPEKIGRDPWIAARPGVLRR
;
A
#
# COMPACT_ATOMS: atom_id res chain seq x y z
N MET A 1 46.55 42.56 -10.93
CA MET A 1 46.36 41.19 -10.38
C MET A 1 45.50 40.40 -11.37
N SER A 2 45.74 39.10 -11.60
CA SER A 2 44.90 38.35 -12.56
C SER A 2 43.52 38.05 -11.97
N LEU A 3 42.50 37.86 -12.82
CA LEU A 3 41.16 37.46 -12.39
C LEU A 3 41.21 36.11 -11.63
N THR A 4 42.01 35.16 -12.12
CA THR A 4 42.24 33.87 -11.47
C THR A 4 42.86 34.04 -10.07
N THR A 5 43.82 34.95 -9.90
CA THR A 5 44.43 35.26 -8.60
C THR A 5 43.42 35.87 -7.63
N LEU A 6 42.54 36.75 -8.11
CA LEU A 6 41.46 37.35 -7.30
C LEU A 6 40.44 36.30 -6.85
N LEU A 7 40.03 35.40 -7.75
CA LEU A 7 39.11 34.32 -7.44
C LEU A 7 39.69 33.30 -6.45
N ILE A 8 40.98 32.95 -6.58
CA ILE A 8 41.68 32.08 -5.61
C ILE A 8 41.77 32.74 -4.24
N ALA A 9 42.09 34.05 -4.17
CA ALA A 9 42.12 34.79 -2.90
C ALA A 9 40.73 34.83 -2.24
N LEU A 10 39.67 35.11 -3.00
CA LEU A 10 38.28 35.07 -2.52
C LEU A 10 37.86 33.68 -2.04
N ALA A 11 38.24 32.61 -2.76
CA ALA A 11 37.96 31.23 -2.38
C ALA A 11 38.65 30.84 -1.05
N LEU A 12 39.91 31.24 -0.85
CA LEU A 12 40.63 30.98 0.40
C LEU A 12 40.04 31.76 1.58
N ILE A 13 39.62 33.02 1.38
CA ILE A 13 38.93 33.82 2.40
C ILE A 13 37.57 33.17 2.74
N ALA A 14 36.78 32.76 1.75
CA ALA A 14 35.50 32.09 1.96
C ALA A 14 35.67 30.77 2.73
N ALA A 15 36.68 29.95 2.37
CA ALA A 15 36.99 28.71 3.08
C ALA A 15 37.39 28.97 4.55
N GLY A 16 38.22 29.98 4.81
CA GLY A 16 38.60 30.38 6.17
C GLY A 16 37.42 30.86 7.01
N VAL A 17 36.52 31.66 6.44
CA VAL A 17 35.28 32.12 7.09
C VAL A 17 34.34 30.94 7.39
N CYS A 18 34.16 30.02 6.43
CA CYS A 18 33.38 28.79 6.65
C CYS A 18 33.95 27.93 7.77
N ALA A 19 35.28 27.72 7.81
CA ALA A 19 35.94 26.97 8.88
C ALA A 19 35.76 27.66 10.25
N ALA A 20 35.98 28.97 10.33
CA ALA A 20 35.79 29.73 11.57
C ALA A 20 34.35 29.60 12.11
N MET A 21 33.33 29.70 11.25
CA MET A 21 31.92 29.56 11.68
C MET A 21 31.49 28.11 11.93
N ALA A 22 32.19 27.12 11.35
CA ALA A 22 31.93 25.71 11.60
C ALA A 22 32.47 25.25 12.97
N PHE A 23 33.64 25.75 13.36
CA PHE A 23 34.43 25.21 14.49
C PHE A 23 34.59 26.15 15.70
N THR A 24 34.23 27.43 15.61
CA THR A 24 34.22 28.34 16.79
C THR A 24 32.86 28.41 17.50
N ASP A 25 32.90 28.70 18.80
CA ASP A 25 31.70 28.83 19.63
C ASP A 25 30.79 30.00 19.24
N TRP A 26 31.32 31.03 18.58
CA TRP A 26 30.51 32.12 18.03
C TRP A 26 29.51 31.59 16.99
N GLY A 27 29.96 30.69 16.12
CA GLY A 27 29.12 30.00 15.14
C GLY A 27 28.15 29.00 15.78
N ARG A 28 28.54 28.33 16.88
CA ARG A 28 27.63 27.44 17.63
C ARG A 28 26.50 28.21 18.33
N ARG A 29 26.75 29.43 18.84
CA ARG A 29 25.76 30.23 19.57
C ARG A 29 24.79 31.03 18.69
N ARG A 30 24.97 31.06 17.36
CA ARG A 30 24.13 31.85 16.42
C ARG A 30 23.78 31.06 15.14
N PRO A 31 22.92 30.03 15.22
CA PRO A 31 22.71 29.07 14.13
C PRO A 31 22.21 29.70 12.81
N LEU A 32 21.22 30.61 12.85
CA LEU A 32 20.68 31.24 11.63
C LEU A 32 21.75 32.03 10.85
N HIS A 33 22.60 32.79 11.55
CA HIS A 33 23.70 33.52 10.94
C HIS A 33 24.77 32.56 10.37
N ARG A 34 25.08 31.46 11.08
CA ARG A 34 25.98 30.41 10.61
C ARG A 34 25.47 29.78 9.30
N TYR A 35 24.19 29.41 9.20
CA TYR A 35 23.64 28.84 7.97
C TYR A 35 23.65 29.83 6.80
N GLY A 36 23.23 31.08 7.02
CA GLY A 36 23.24 32.12 5.99
C GLY A 36 24.64 32.39 5.43
N ALA A 37 25.63 32.54 6.31
CA ALA A 37 27.01 32.84 5.90
C ALA A 37 27.76 31.61 5.32
N LEU A 38 27.47 30.39 5.77
CA LEU A 38 27.94 29.16 5.10
C LEU A 38 27.37 29.03 3.68
N SER A 39 26.09 29.37 3.47
CA SER A 39 25.47 29.38 2.14
C SER A 39 26.17 30.38 1.21
N ILE A 40 26.43 31.61 1.67
CA ILE A 40 27.16 32.63 0.89
C ILE A 40 28.57 32.12 0.52
N GLY A 41 29.30 31.52 1.47
CA GLY A 41 30.62 30.94 1.21
C GLY A 41 30.61 29.83 0.14
N ALA A 42 29.61 28.94 0.19
CA ALA A 42 29.44 27.88 -0.80
C ALA A 42 29.15 28.42 -2.22
N HIS A 43 28.30 29.44 -2.35
CA HIS A 43 28.00 30.07 -3.64
C HIS A 43 29.21 30.81 -4.24
N LEU A 44 30.02 31.48 -3.41
CA LEU A 44 31.27 32.11 -3.85
C LEU A 44 32.30 31.09 -4.36
N LEU A 45 32.42 29.94 -3.69
CA LEU A 45 33.27 28.83 -4.13
C LEU A 45 32.77 28.23 -5.46
N LEU A 46 31.45 28.08 -5.64
CA LEU A 46 30.85 27.59 -6.89
C LEU A 46 31.10 28.57 -8.06
N LEU A 47 30.96 29.87 -7.83
CA LEU A 47 31.28 30.91 -8.83
C LEU A 47 32.77 30.89 -9.22
N ALA A 48 33.67 30.73 -8.25
CA ALA A 48 35.11 30.60 -8.51
C ALA A 48 35.44 29.32 -9.31
N ALA A 49 34.77 28.20 -9.01
CA ALA A 49 34.91 26.95 -9.77
C ALA A 49 34.43 27.10 -11.22
N MET A 50 33.23 27.67 -11.44
CA MET A 50 32.70 27.90 -12.80
C MET A 50 33.61 28.83 -13.63
N ALA A 51 34.16 29.88 -13.02
CA ALA A 51 35.12 30.78 -13.67
C ALA A 51 36.49 30.13 -13.99
N GLY A 52 36.80 28.97 -13.37
CA GLY A 52 37.96 28.14 -13.71
C GLY A 52 37.74 27.22 -14.92
N ILE A 53 36.49 26.91 -15.29
CA ILE A 53 36.15 25.97 -16.37
C ILE A 53 36.17 26.71 -17.71
N ARG A 54 37.29 26.62 -18.43
CA ARG A 54 37.38 27.06 -19.83
C ARG A 54 36.69 26.04 -20.75
N VAL A 55 35.44 26.32 -21.11
CA VAL A 55 34.78 25.66 -22.25
C VAL A 55 35.45 26.16 -23.54
N GLY A 56 36.12 25.26 -24.26
CA GLY A 56 36.87 25.57 -25.47
C GLY A 56 38.27 26.12 -25.20
N GLY A 57 39.29 25.26 -25.29
CA GLY A 57 40.64 25.72 -25.62
C GLY A 57 40.71 26.09 -27.11
N PRO A 58 41.66 26.96 -27.53
CA PRO A 58 41.88 27.21 -28.95
C PRO A 58 42.27 25.91 -29.67
N PRO A 59 41.90 25.74 -30.96
CA PRO A 59 42.18 24.52 -31.70
C PRO A 59 43.69 24.25 -31.79
N ARG A 60 44.08 22.97 -31.78
CA ARG A 60 45.46 22.57 -32.07
C ARG A 60 45.78 22.92 -33.53
N ALA A 61 46.96 23.50 -33.76
CA ALA A 61 47.48 23.67 -35.12
C ALA A 61 47.55 22.30 -35.82
N GLY A 62 47.12 22.23 -37.08
CA GLY A 62 46.96 20.99 -37.84
C GLY A 62 45.59 20.31 -37.74
N ALA A 63 44.57 20.97 -37.15
CA ALA A 63 43.20 20.44 -37.11
C ALA A 63 42.38 20.68 -38.40
N GLU A 64 42.97 21.27 -39.44
CA GLU A 64 42.27 21.75 -40.64
C GLU A 64 41.96 20.64 -41.67
N ASP A 65 42.69 19.52 -41.63
CA ASP A 65 42.51 18.36 -42.54
C ASP A 65 41.54 17.29 -42.02
N ALA A 66 40.85 17.53 -40.90
CA ALA A 66 39.90 16.56 -40.34
C ALA A 66 38.56 16.55 -41.12
N PRO A 67 38.06 15.40 -41.62
CA PRO A 67 36.88 15.36 -42.47
C PRO A 67 35.60 15.77 -41.72
N LEU A 68 34.94 16.82 -42.22
CA LEU A 68 33.72 17.39 -41.63
C LEU A 68 32.52 16.44 -41.73
N VAL A 69 32.17 15.80 -40.61
CA VAL A 69 30.96 14.98 -40.50
C VAL A 69 29.70 15.86 -40.51
N LYS A 70 29.08 16.01 -41.69
CA LYS A 70 27.77 16.68 -41.84
C LYS A 70 26.64 15.82 -41.27
N VAL A 71 26.35 15.98 -39.99
CA VAL A 71 25.13 15.42 -39.37
C VAL A 71 23.90 16.18 -39.89
N ARG A 72 23.08 15.54 -40.72
CA ARG A 72 21.79 16.09 -41.19
C ARG A 72 20.66 15.48 -40.37
N ILE A 73 20.13 16.23 -39.41
CA ILE A 73 18.92 15.84 -38.69
C ILE A 73 17.74 15.94 -39.66
N VAL A 74 16.98 14.85 -39.82
CA VAL A 74 15.77 14.79 -40.63
C VAL A 74 14.60 14.44 -39.73
N MET A 75 13.74 15.41 -39.47
CA MET A 75 12.46 15.18 -38.78
C MET A 75 11.50 14.51 -39.77
N ARG A 76 10.93 13.36 -39.41
CA ARG A 76 9.90 12.66 -40.20
C ARG A 76 8.53 12.90 -39.58
N THR A 77 7.62 13.51 -40.33
CA THR A 77 6.18 13.42 -40.06
C THR A 77 5.65 12.05 -40.51
N PRO A 78 4.58 11.52 -39.89
CA PRO A 78 3.98 10.25 -40.29
C PRO A 78 2.98 10.44 -41.44
N ASP A 79 3.33 9.95 -42.62
CA ASP A 79 2.43 9.92 -43.78
C ASP A 79 1.60 8.62 -43.84
N THR A 80 0.44 8.70 -44.51
CA THR A 80 -0.61 7.69 -44.59
C THR A 80 -0.16 6.37 -45.26
N PRO A 81 -0.60 5.18 -44.78
CA PRO A 81 -0.24 3.91 -45.42
C PRO A 81 -0.82 3.78 -46.83
N THR A 82 0.02 3.30 -47.76
CA THR A 82 -0.36 2.79 -49.09
C THR A 82 -0.22 1.27 -49.05
N PRO A 83 -1.14 0.47 -49.65
CA PRO A 83 -1.19 -0.97 -49.44
C PRO A 83 0.04 -1.69 -50.01
N GLU A 84 0.57 -2.63 -49.22
CA GLU A 84 1.69 -3.50 -49.60
C GLU A 84 1.16 -4.83 -50.19
N ALA A 85 1.91 -5.43 -51.11
CA ALA A 85 1.42 -6.50 -51.98
C ALA A 85 1.41 -7.90 -51.31
N GLU A 86 0.60 -8.82 -51.86
CA GLU A 86 0.52 -10.21 -51.41
C GLU A 86 1.84 -10.97 -51.62
N PRO A 87 2.30 -11.78 -50.64
CA PRO A 87 3.43 -12.68 -50.85
C PRO A 87 2.99 -13.96 -51.58
N GLU A 88 3.74 -14.34 -52.63
CA GLU A 88 3.45 -15.53 -53.43
C GLU A 88 3.45 -16.82 -52.60
N THR A 89 2.44 -17.68 -52.81
CA THR A 89 2.38 -19.01 -52.19
C THR A 89 3.28 -20.01 -52.91
N LYS A 90 4.09 -20.76 -52.14
CA LYS A 90 4.81 -21.95 -52.60
C LYS A 90 4.39 -23.18 -51.79
N PRO A 91 4.25 -24.37 -52.42
CA PRO A 91 3.70 -25.55 -51.73
C PRO A 91 4.66 -26.13 -50.67
N ALA A 92 4.10 -26.73 -49.63
CA ALA A 92 4.84 -27.53 -48.67
C ALA A 92 5.21 -28.91 -49.27
N PRO A 93 6.36 -29.50 -48.89
CA PRO A 93 6.69 -30.89 -49.21
C PRO A 93 5.83 -31.86 -48.39
N ALA A 94 5.52 -33.03 -48.96
CA ALA A 94 4.68 -34.05 -48.34
C ALA A 94 5.42 -34.90 -47.28
N VAL A 95 4.65 -35.49 -46.37
CA VAL A 95 5.09 -36.53 -45.43
C VAL A 95 4.94 -37.91 -46.12
N PRO A 96 5.90 -38.84 -45.98
CA PRO A 96 5.71 -40.23 -46.41
C PRO A 96 5.01 -41.08 -45.34
N GLU A 97 3.93 -41.73 -45.74
CA GLU A 97 3.56 -43.10 -45.32
C GLU A 97 4.39 -44.06 -46.22
N GLU A 98 4.52 -45.38 -46.03
CA GLU A 98 3.77 -46.40 -45.26
C GLU A 98 4.77 -47.14 -44.30
N GLU A 99 4.58 -48.32 -43.68
CA GLU A 99 3.91 -49.59 -44.05
C GLU A 99 3.67 -50.46 -42.78
N GLN A 100 2.81 -51.49 -42.84
CA GLN A 100 2.44 -52.37 -41.70
C GLN A 100 2.64 -53.87 -42.00
N ASP A 101 3.15 -54.63 -41.01
CA ASP A 101 2.97 -56.09 -40.80
C ASP A 101 3.76 -56.49 -39.51
N ASP A 102 3.45 -57.51 -38.71
CA ASP A 102 2.23 -58.33 -38.54
C ASP A 102 2.19 -58.86 -37.05
N ALA A 103 1.19 -59.66 -36.69
CA ALA A 103 0.78 -60.10 -35.33
C ALA A 103 1.75 -61.12 -34.65
N PRO A 104 1.59 -61.55 -33.35
CA PRO A 104 0.32 -61.87 -32.67
C PRO A 104 0.13 -61.40 -31.21
N VAL A 105 -1.05 -61.76 -30.65
CA VAL A 105 -1.64 -61.35 -29.37
C VAL A 105 -1.29 -62.27 -28.20
N GLU A 106 -1.14 -61.73 -26.98
CA GLU A 106 -1.41 -62.46 -25.73
C GLU A 106 -1.90 -61.53 -24.59
N THR A 107 -2.78 -62.04 -23.70
CA THR A 107 -3.44 -61.31 -22.58
C THR A 107 -4.04 -62.29 -21.57
N PRO A 108 -4.32 -61.91 -20.30
CA PRO A 108 -3.61 -61.03 -19.36
C PRO A 108 -3.11 -61.86 -18.14
N PRO A 109 -2.67 -61.26 -17.00
CA PRO A 109 -3.64 -61.09 -15.90
C PRO A 109 -3.42 -59.89 -14.94
N GLU A 110 -4.49 -59.58 -14.20
CA GLU A 110 -4.51 -58.94 -12.87
C GLU A 110 -5.20 -59.94 -11.90
N PRO A 111 -5.20 -59.75 -10.56
CA PRO A 111 -4.46 -58.78 -9.75
C PRO A 111 -3.64 -59.47 -8.63
N ASP A 112 -2.99 -58.68 -7.75
CA ASP A 112 -2.91 -59.06 -6.33
C ASP A 112 -2.77 -57.84 -5.41
N ALA A 113 -3.16 -57.97 -4.15
CA ALA A 113 -3.24 -56.85 -3.19
C ALA A 113 -2.03 -56.80 -2.23
N VAL A 114 -1.69 -55.61 -1.73
CA VAL A 114 -0.64 -55.40 -0.72
C VAL A 114 -1.22 -54.69 0.51
N GLU A 115 -1.10 -55.33 1.67
CA GLU A 115 -1.57 -54.81 2.97
C GLU A 115 -0.65 -53.72 3.56
N PRO A 116 -1.18 -52.82 4.41
CA PRO A 116 -0.37 -51.84 5.14
C PRO A 116 0.33 -52.45 6.37
N PRO A 117 1.57 -52.03 6.71
CA PRO A 117 2.25 -52.41 7.95
C PRO A 117 1.61 -51.75 9.19
N PRO A 118 1.78 -52.34 10.40
CA PRO A 118 0.88 -52.11 11.54
C PRO A 118 1.23 -50.92 12.45
N LEU A 119 0.22 -50.48 13.20
CA LEU A 119 0.34 -49.63 14.39
C LEU A 119 1.04 -50.38 15.54
N LEU A 120 1.88 -49.67 16.29
CA LEU A 120 2.33 -50.04 17.63
C LEU A 120 2.23 -48.83 18.59
N ALA A 121 2.14 -49.11 19.88
CA ALA A 121 1.47 -48.26 20.86
C ALA A 121 2.38 -47.35 21.72
N GLU A 122 1.73 -46.60 22.62
CA GLU A 122 2.26 -45.51 23.44
C GLU A 122 3.22 -45.95 24.57
N ALA A 123 4.16 -45.05 24.96
CA ALA A 123 4.57 -44.70 26.33
C ALA A 123 6.05 -44.18 26.38
N PRO A 124 6.45 -43.39 27.39
CA PRO A 124 5.71 -42.33 28.09
C PRO A 124 6.52 -40.99 28.12
N LEU A 125 5.97 -39.98 28.81
CA LEU A 125 6.61 -38.66 29.01
C LEU A 125 7.87 -38.72 29.90
N VAL A 126 8.84 -37.83 29.63
CA VAL A 126 9.98 -37.52 30.51
C VAL A 126 10.15 -35.99 30.59
N GLU A 127 10.33 -35.47 31.81
CA GLU A 127 10.43 -34.03 32.10
C GLU A 127 11.84 -33.45 31.87
N PRO A 128 11.98 -32.17 31.49
CA PRO A 128 13.29 -31.52 31.33
C PRO A 128 13.90 -31.08 32.67
N VAL A 129 15.06 -31.62 33.02
CA VAL A 129 15.86 -31.19 34.19
C VAL A 129 16.77 -30.00 33.79
N PRO A 130 16.97 -28.97 34.64
CA PRO A 130 17.69 -27.75 34.25
C PRO A 130 19.22 -27.90 34.23
N LEU A 131 19.89 -27.22 33.30
CA LEU A 131 21.35 -27.08 33.28
C LEU A 131 21.83 -26.00 34.27
N GLN A 132 22.84 -26.33 35.07
CA GLN A 132 23.53 -25.42 36.00
C GLN A 132 24.83 -24.85 35.37
N LYS A 133 25.42 -23.82 35.99
CA LYS A 133 26.62 -23.10 35.51
C LYS A 133 27.90 -23.45 36.30
N GLN A 134 29.05 -23.01 35.74
CA GLN A 134 30.39 -22.84 36.35
C GLN A 134 31.29 -24.09 36.49
N PRO A 135 32.63 -23.95 36.64
CA PRO A 135 33.54 -22.78 36.41
C PRO A 135 34.76 -23.07 35.49
N ASP A 136 35.64 -22.08 35.32
CA ASP A 136 36.88 -22.06 34.51
C ASP A 136 38.16 -22.60 35.22
N THR A 137 39.20 -22.98 34.44
CA THR A 137 40.61 -23.18 34.90
C THR A 137 41.65 -22.96 33.78
N GLU A 138 42.88 -22.52 34.12
CA GLU A 138 44.08 -22.33 33.24
C GLU A 138 45.03 -23.56 33.23
N GLN A 139 46.24 -23.68 32.61
CA GLN A 139 47.20 -22.87 31.78
C GLN A 139 48.11 -23.92 31.01
N ALA A 140 49.17 -23.72 30.19
CA ALA A 140 50.03 -22.62 29.67
C ALA A 140 50.74 -23.08 28.32
N ASP A 141 51.94 -22.53 28.01
CA ASP A 141 52.96 -22.83 26.96
C ASP A 141 52.53 -22.83 25.45
N GLU A 142 53.02 -22.00 24.49
CA GLU A 142 54.36 -21.53 24.02
C GLU A 142 55.19 -22.57 23.19
N THR A 143 55.90 -22.29 22.08
CA THR A 143 56.05 -21.12 21.14
C THR A 143 56.96 -21.54 19.93
N PRO A 144 57.25 -20.76 18.84
CA PRO A 144 56.74 -19.48 18.34
C PRO A 144 56.43 -19.44 16.78
N ALA A 145 56.25 -18.21 16.25
CA ALA A 145 56.55 -17.62 14.92
C ALA A 145 57.17 -18.45 13.75
N PRO A 146 56.93 -18.10 12.44
CA PRO A 146 56.71 -16.72 11.96
C PRO A 146 55.66 -16.41 10.84
N THR A 147 55.08 -15.22 10.97
CA THR A 147 54.70 -14.23 9.92
C THR A 147 53.78 -14.62 8.74
N LYS A 148 52.51 -14.19 8.84
CA LYS A 148 51.76 -13.47 7.78
C LYS A 148 50.63 -12.66 8.45
N GLN A 149 50.41 -11.40 8.04
CA GLN A 149 49.38 -10.53 8.63
C GLN A 149 48.08 -10.51 7.82
N PRO A 150 46.93 -10.75 8.48
CA PRO A 150 45.64 -10.13 8.16
C PRO A 150 45.32 -9.02 9.18
N ILE A 151 44.38 -8.13 8.83
CA ILE A 151 43.95 -7.00 9.67
C ILE A 151 42.84 -7.48 10.64
N THR A 152 42.97 -7.18 11.93
CA THR A 152 41.95 -7.47 12.95
C THR A 152 40.86 -6.38 13.02
N PRO A 153 39.58 -6.76 13.25
CA PRO A 153 38.55 -5.83 13.70
C PRO A 153 38.83 -5.36 15.14
N ALA A 154 38.28 -4.19 15.50
CA ALA A 154 38.25 -3.72 16.89
C ALA A 154 37.19 -4.49 17.71
N PRO A 155 37.35 -4.62 19.04
CA PRO A 155 36.41 -5.35 19.89
C PRO A 155 35.05 -4.63 19.98
N THR A 156 33.97 -5.42 19.98
CA THR A 156 32.64 -4.97 20.39
C THR A 156 32.60 -4.79 21.91
N ALA A 157 32.22 -3.60 22.37
CA ALA A 157 31.87 -3.38 23.78
C ALA A 157 30.39 -3.70 24.00
N ASP A 158 30.09 -4.43 25.08
CA ASP A 158 28.72 -4.78 25.45
C ASP A 158 27.90 -3.54 25.80
N PHE A 159 26.65 -3.48 25.28
CA PHE A 159 25.84 -2.27 25.30
C PHE A 159 24.71 -2.28 26.36
N GLU A 160 24.66 -3.31 27.22
CA GLU A 160 23.55 -3.47 28.18
C GLU A 160 23.78 -2.77 29.53
N GLU A 161 25.01 -2.69 30.06
CA GLU A 161 25.23 -2.09 31.40
C GLU A 161 25.17 -0.56 31.44
N ALA A 162 25.27 0.12 30.28
CA ALA A 162 25.38 1.58 30.21
C ALA A 162 24.08 2.35 30.49
N TRP A 163 22.92 1.68 30.54
CA TRP A 163 21.60 2.35 30.65
C TRP A 163 20.99 2.35 32.06
N ALA A 164 21.65 1.73 33.04
CA ALA A 164 21.11 1.51 34.39
C ALA A 164 21.23 2.72 35.35
N THR A 165 21.86 3.83 34.94
CA THR A 165 22.34 4.88 35.87
C THR A 165 21.86 6.31 35.56
N LEU A 166 20.91 6.50 34.63
CA LEU A 166 20.31 7.81 34.35
C LEU A 166 19.15 8.14 35.33
N PRO A 167 19.16 9.29 36.02
CA PRO A 167 18.06 9.68 36.90
C PRO A 167 16.74 9.90 36.14
N ARG A 168 15.66 9.29 36.63
CA ARG A 168 14.31 9.47 36.09
C ARG A 168 13.76 10.84 36.50
N PRO A 169 13.16 11.64 35.59
CA PRO A 169 12.44 12.85 35.97
C PRO A 169 11.26 12.51 36.90
N ALA A 170 10.98 13.38 37.87
CA ALA A 170 9.84 13.23 38.76
C ALA A 170 8.51 13.53 38.03
N GLU A 171 7.47 12.77 38.34
CA GLU A 171 6.10 13.01 37.87
C GLU A 171 5.48 14.17 38.66
N PRO A 172 4.73 15.09 38.02
CA PRO A 172 3.96 16.12 38.74
C PRO A 172 2.71 15.52 39.39
N GLU A 173 2.41 15.92 40.63
CA GLU A 173 1.23 15.46 41.37
C GLU A 173 -0.09 15.92 40.72
N PRO A 174 -1.18 15.11 40.79
CA PRO A 174 -2.47 15.47 40.21
C PRO A 174 -3.22 16.49 41.09
N THR A 175 -3.60 17.63 40.49
CA THR A 175 -4.54 18.57 41.12
C THR A 175 -5.95 17.99 41.21
N PRO A 176 -6.71 18.21 42.30
CA PRO A 176 -8.08 17.74 42.45
C PRO A 176 -9.06 18.46 41.51
N PRO A 177 -10.22 17.86 41.18
CA PRO A 177 -11.20 18.44 40.26
C PRO A 177 -12.06 19.53 40.92
N ASP A 178 -12.30 20.61 40.19
CA ASP A 178 -13.26 21.66 40.57
C ASP A 178 -14.72 21.18 40.45
N ALA A 179 -15.59 21.79 41.27
CA ALA A 179 -17.02 21.50 41.34
C ALA A 179 -17.81 22.08 40.14
N PRO A 180 -18.95 21.47 39.74
CA PRO A 180 -19.73 21.92 38.60
C PRO A 180 -20.40 23.28 38.86
N THR A 181 -20.21 24.23 37.94
CA THR A 181 -20.94 25.51 37.92
C THR A 181 -22.27 25.34 37.19
N GLU A 182 -23.35 25.86 37.78
CA GLU A 182 -24.68 25.84 37.15
C GLU A 182 -24.75 26.75 35.91
N PRO A 183 -25.45 26.36 34.83
CA PRO A 183 -25.69 27.23 33.69
C PRO A 183 -26.73 28.30 34.06
N ALA A 184 -26.33 29.57 34.00
CA ALA A 184 -27.25 30.70 34.18
C ALA A 184 -28.32 30.71 33.08
N ALA A 185 -29.57 30.98 33.45
CA ALA A 185 -30.69 30.99 32.52
C ALA A 185 -30.77 32.32 31.75
N ASP A 186 -30.54 32.28 30.45
CA ASP A 186 -30.74 33.42 29.56
C ASP A 186 -32.12 33.32 28.87
N GLN A 187 -33.00 34.28 29.14
CA GLN A 187 -34.35 34.33 28.57
C GLN A 187 -34.40 35.31 27.38
N GLN A 188 -34.50 34.78 26.16
CA GLN A 188 -34.98 35.58 25.02
C GLN A 188 -36.21 34.94 24.39
N SER A 189 -37.34 35.60 24.59
CA SER A 189 -38.63 35.27 23.99
C SER A 189 -38.81 36.04 22.69
N ALA A 190 -39.06 35.33 21.59
CA ALA A 190 -39.43 35.91 20.30
C ALA A 190 -40.49 35.03 19.61
N ALA A 191 -41.70 35.62 19.47
CA ALA A 191 -42.94 35.19 18.80
C ALA A 191 -42.99 33.83 18.04
N PRO A 192 -44.09 33.05 18.18
CA PRO A 192 -44.32 31.84 17.39
C PRO A 192 -44.63 32.16 15.91
N LEU A 193 -44.11 31.32 15.01
CA LEU A 193 -44.43 31.34 13.59
C LEU A 193 -45.84 30.76 13.32
N ALA A 194 -46.54 31.32 12.33
CA ALA A 194 -47.88 30.88 11.95
C ALA A 194 -47.87 29.52 11.21
N PRO A 195 -48.98 28.75 11.24
CA PRO A 195 -49.10 27.49 10.48
C PRO A 195 -48.98 27.72 8.97
N ILE A 196 -48.18 26.89 8.29
CA ILE A 196 -48.09 26.87 6.83
C ILE A 196 -49.19 25.98 6.28
N GLU A 197 -50.04 26.51 5.39
CA GLU A 197 -51.09 25.73 4.72
C GLU A 197 -50.51 24.70 3.72
N PRO A 198 -51.15 23.53 3.55
CA PRO A 198 -50.65 22.49 2.66
C PRO A 198 -50.84 22.87 1.18
N VAL A 199 -49.75 23.17 0.50
CA VAL A 199 -49.74 23.43 -0.96
C VAL A 199 -50.21 22.19 -1.73
N GLN A 200 -51.22 22.37 -2.58
CA GLN A 200 -51.76 21.31 -3.43
C GLN A 200 -50.69 20.82 -4.43
N ARG A 201 -50.53 19.50 -4.56
CA ARG A 201 -49.68 18.90 -5.59
C ARG A 201 -50.39 18.92 -6.94
N SER A 202 -49.92 19.76 -7.87
CA SER A 202 -50.23 19.61 -9.29
C SER A 202 -49.60 18.33 -9.85
N THR A 203 -50.34 17.58 -10.66
CA THR A 203 -49.83 16.40 -11.37
C THR A 203 -48.83 16.80 -12.47
N PRO A 204 -47.74 16.04 -12.69
CA PRO A 204 -46.89 16.21 -13.86
C PRO A 204 -47.64 15.87 -15.16
N PRO A 205 -47.34 16.54 -16.29
CA PRO A 205 -47.86 16.14 -17.59
C PRO A 205 -47.23 14.83 -18.06
N GLU A 206 -48.00 14.02 -18.80
CA GLU A 206 -47.56 12.75 -19.37
C GLU A 206 -46.59 13.00 -20.54
N VAL A 207 -45.35 12.50 -20.41
CA VAL A 207 -44.31 12.67 -21.43
C VAL A 207 -44.29 11.46 -22.36
N THR A 208 -44.74 11.65 -23.60
CA THR A 208 -44.69 10.62 -24.65
C THR A 208 -43.23 10.27 -25.02
N PRO A 209 -42.85 8.98 -25.08
CA PRO A 209 -41.48 8.59 -25.45
C PRO A 209 -41.19 8.87 -26.92
N VAL A 210 -40.19 9.71 -27.20
CA VAL A 210 -39.62 9.84 -28.55
C VAL A 210 -38.65 8.67 -28.80
N PRO A 211 -38.79 7.91 -29.91
CA PRO A 211 -37.85 6.83 -30.22
C PRO A 211 -36.44 7.38 -30.45
N ARG A 212 -35.48 6.97 -29.61
CA ARG A 212 -34.06 7.32 -29.79
C ARG A 212 -33.43 6.37 -30.81
N ALA A 213 -32.78 6.93 -31.84
CA ALA A 213 -32.15 6.13 -32.89
C ALA A 213 -31.00 5.25 -32.34
N SER A 214 -30.95 4.00 -32.78
CA SER A 214 -29.97 2.99 -32.33
C SER A 214 -28.58 3.27 -32.93
N THR A 215 -27.69 3.86 -32.12
CA THR A 215 -26.24 3.86 -32.42
C THR A 215 -25.66 2.50 -32.00
N PRO A 216 -24.78 1.85 -32.79
CA PRO A 216 -24.18 0.57 -32.40
C PRO A 216 -23.36 0.70 -31.11
N ALA A 217 -23.57 -0.21 -30.16
CA ALA A 217 -22.79 -0.26 -28.93
C ALA A 217 -21.36 -0.78 -29.20
N PRO A 218 -20.31 -0.21 -28.58
CA PRO A 218 -18.97 -0.79 -28.62
C PRO A 218 -18.96 -2.17 -27.94
N THR A 219 -18.19 -3.10 -28.50
CA THR A 219 -18.33 -4.53 -28.21
C THR A 219 -17.66 -4.96 -26.90
N SER A 220 -18.47 -5.45 -25.95
CA SER A 220 -18.08 -6.41 -24.90
C SER A 220 -16.82 -6.10 -24.08
N VAL A 221 -16.94 -5.23 -23.08
CA VAL A 221 -16.11 -5.37 -21.86
C VAL A 221 -16.62 -6.59 -21.08
N ALA A 222 -15.72 -7.42 -20.54
CA ALA A 222 -16.12 -8.54 -19.69
C ALA A 222 -16.76 -8.03 -18.39
N PRO A 223 -17.74 -8.73 -17.78
CA PRO A 223 -18.35 -8.29 -16.53
C PRO A 223 -17.28 -8.13 -15.45
N SER A 224 -17.17 -6.92 -14.88
CA SER A 224 -16.13 -6.59 -13.90
C SER A 224 -16.27 -7.46 -12.65
N ALA A 225 -15.16 -7.74 -11.96
CA ALA A 225 -15.17 -8.49 -10.70
C ALA A 225 -16.09 -7.83 -9.64
N TYR A 226 -16.30 -6.52 -9.77
CA TYR A 226 -17.17 -5.72 -8.91
C TYR A 226 -18.67 -5.92 -9.16
N ALA A 227 -19.09 -6.19 -10.41
CA ALA A 227 -20.50 -6.26 -10.80
C ALA A 227 -21.27 -7.36 -10.05
N GLN A 228 -20.59 -8.38 -9.54
CA GLN A 228 -21.17 -9.46 -8.73
C GLN A 228 -21.56 -9.04 -7.30
N ARG A 229 -21.06 -7.89 -6.79
CA ARG A 229 -21.34 -7.45 -5.42
C ARG A 229 -22.83 -7.14 -5.16
N GLY A 230 -23.61 -6.82 -6.20
CA GLY A 230 -25.04 -6.58 -6.10
C GLY A 230 -25.91 -7.81 -5.79
N GLU A 231 -25.40 -9.04 -6.02
CA GLU A 231 -26.14 -10.28 -5.76
C GLU A 231 -25.84 -10.90 -4.37
N LEU A 232 -24.99 -10.27 -3.56
CA LEU A 232 -24.42 -10.89 -2.36
C LEU A 232 -25.45 -11.23 -1.27
N THR A 233 -26.62 -10.57 -1.24
CA THR A 233 -27.70 -10.94 -0.33
C THR A 233 -28.38 -12.28 -0.67
N GLN A 234 -28.19 -12.82 -1.88
CA GLN A 234 -28.67 -14.16 -2.26
C GLN A 234 -27.56 -15.22 -2.37
N ARG A 235 -26.31 -14.82 -2.64
CA ARG A 235 -25.20 -15.78 -2.77
C ARG A 235 -24.62 -16.18 -1.42
N ARG A 236 -24.99 -17.38 -0.95
CA ARG A 236 -24.40 -18.10 0.21
C ARG A 236 -22.96 -18.57 -0.05
N LEU A 237 -22.07 -17.67 -0.49
CA LEU A 237 -20.65 -17.96 -0.74
C LEU A 237 -19.77 -17.82 0.52
N SER A 238 -20.32 -17.32 1.62
CA SER A 238 -19.58 -17.10 2.87
C SER A 238 -19.02 -18.40 3.46
N ALA A 239 -19.87 -19.41 3.71
CA ALA A 239 -19.49 -20.60 4.46
C ALA A 239 -18.30 -21.36 3.85
N ASP A 240 -18.37 -21.69 2.55
CA ASP A 240 -17.35 -22.51 1.87
C ASP A 240 -15.99 -21.80 1.78
N GLN A 241 -16.00 -20.45 1.79
CA GLN A 241 -14.82 -19.61 1.65
C GLN A 241 -14.23 -19.13 2.99
N GLY A 242 -14.95 -19.34 4.11
CA GLY A 242 -14.50 -19.09 5.47
C GLY A 242 -15.26 -17.99 6.24
N GLY A 243 -16.24 -17.32 5.62
CA GLY A 243 -17.10 -16.33 6.28
C GLY A 243 -18.25 -16.99 7.06
N THR A 244 -18.56 -16.43 8.22
CA THR A 244 -19.66 -16.87 9.12
C THR A 244 -20.84 -15.92 9.09
N GLN A 245 -22.02 -16.34 9.57
CA GLN A 245 -23.15 -15.41 9.76
C GLN A 245 -22.78 -14.28 10.73
N GLU A 246 -22.05 -14.60 11.82
CA GLU A 246 -21.50 -13.61 12.76
C GLU A 246 -20.63 -12.56 12.05
N SER A 247 -19.78 -12.97 11.10
CA SER A 247 -19.00 -12.02 10.29
C SER A 247 -19.84 -11.13 9.36
N LEU A 248 -20.94 -11.65 8.81
CA LEU A 248 -21.87 -10.88 7.97
C LEU A 248 -22.67 -9.87 8.82
N ASP A 249 -23.17 -10.30 9.97
CA ASP A 249 -23.89 -9.45 10.92
C ASP A 249 -22.98 -8.34 11.48
N ALA A 250 -21.70 -8.67 11.75
CA ALA A 250 -20.69 -7.70 12.15
C ALA A 250 -20.37 -6.68 11.04
N VAL A 251 -20.25 -7.10 9.77
CA VAL A 251 -20.08 -6.18 8.64
C VAL A 251 -21.30 -5.27 8.48
N ALA A 252 -22.51 -5.82 8.55
CA ALA A 252 -23.75 -5.04 8.48
C ALA A 252 -23.81 -3.98 9.58
N ALA A 253 -23.57 -4.37 10.85
CA ALA A 253 -23.53 -3.45 11.99
C ALA A 253 -22.46 -2.35 11.85
N ALA A 254 -21.34 -2.64 11.18
CA ALA A 254 -20.26 -1.69 10.93
C ALA A 254 -20.59 -0.69 9.82
N VAL A 255 -21.21 -1.13 8.73
CA VAL A 255 -21.78 -0.25 7.68
C VAL A 255 -22.83 0.69 8.29
N ASP A 256 -23.73 0.12 9.10
CA ASP A 256 -24.73 0.84 9.90
C ASP A 256 -24.10 1.94 10.77
N TRP A 257 -23.00 1.62 11.45
CA TRP A 257 -22.27 2.60 12.25
C TRP A 257 -21.59 3.66 11.40
N LEU A 258 -20.90 3.27 10.32
CA LEU A 258 -20.24 4.19 9.40
C LEU A 258 -21.25 5.20 8.84
N ALA A 259 -22.46 4.76 8.48
CA ALA A 259 -23.54 5.64 8.03
C ALA A 259 -23.98 6.67 9.10
N ARG A 260 -24.07 6.25 10.37
CA ARG A 260 -24.34 7.15 11.52
C ARG A 260 -23.15 8.06 11.86
N ALA A 261 -21.94 7.69 11.46
CA ALA A 261 -20.70 8.40 11.79
C ALA A 261 -20.34 9.52 10.80
N GLN A 262 -20.96 9.54 9.62
CA GLN A 262 -20.78 10.55 8.58
C GLN A 262 -21.22 11.96 9.06
N ARG A 263 -20.59 13.01 8.52
CA ARG A 263 -21.02 14.41 8.65
C ARG A 263 -22.08 14.79 7.60
N PRO A 264 -22.83 15.89 7.78
CA PRO A 264 -23.78 16.39 6.79
C PRO A 264 -23.18 16.72 5.42
N ASP A 265 -21.90 17.10 5.37
CA ASP A 265 -21.13 17.38 4.14
C ASP A 265 -20.56 16.12 3.46
N GLY A 266 -20.84 14.93 4.00
CA GLY A 266 -20.43 13.65 3.42
C GLY A 266 -19.09 13.10 3.92
N GLY A 267 -18.26 13.94 4.54
CA GLY A 267 -16.97 13.51 5.08
C GLY A 267 -17.11 12.67 6.37
N TRP A 268 -16.08 11.89 6.66
CA TRP A 268 -15.86 11.28 7.97
C TRP A 268 -14.79 12.06 8.74
N ASP A 269 -15.23 12.64 9.85
CA ASP A 269 -14.45 13.54 10.70
C ASP A 269 -13.25 12.84 11.37
N ALA A 270 -12.05 13.40 11.28
CA ALA A 270 -10.88 12.84 11.91
C ALA A 270 -10.89 13.05 13.44
N GLU A 271 -11.02 14.30 13.89
CA GLU A 271 -10.89 14.67 15.30
C GLU A 271 -12.00 14.06 16.17
N ARG A 272 -13.27 14.20 15.75
CA ARG A 272 -14.45 13.66 16.46
C ARG A 272 -14.35 12.14 16.68
N TRP A 273 -13.70 11.43 15.78
CA TRP A 273 -13.51 9.98 15.87
C TRP A 273 -12.14 9.55 16.41
N GLY A 274 -11.35 10.49 16.94
CA GLY A 274 -10.13 10.23 17.70
C GLY A 274 -8.92 9.85 16.84
N ALA A 275 -8.90 10.30 15.58
CA ALA A 275 -7.73 10.29 14.70
C ALA A 275 -6.74 11.42 15.09
N GLY A 276 -5.60 11.49 14.40
CA GLY A 276 -4.65 12.60 14.57
C GLY A 276 -3.93 12.67 15.91
N ARG A 277 -4.04 11.65 16.77
CA ARG A 277 -3.38 11.56 18.07
C ARG A 277 -2.03 10.89 17.91
N GLU A 278 -0.96 11.59 18.29
CA GLU A 278 0.39 11.05 18.26
C GLU A 278 0.57 9.92 19.29
N THR A 279 1.16 8.81 18.86
CA THR A 279 1.39 7.62 19.69
C THR A 279 2.84 7.13 19.65
N TYR A 280 3.75 7.84 18.98
CA TYR A 280 5.16 7.48 18.81
C TYR A 280 5.35 6.05 18.28
N THR A 281 4.43 5.57 17.44
CA THR A 281 4.40 4.17 16.97
C THR A 281 5.70 3.82 16.24
N LEU A 282 6.39 2.75 16.65
CA LEU A 282 7.74 2.40 16.16
C LEU A 282 8.77 3.52 16.39
N ASP A 283 8.72 4.13 17.58
CA ASP A 283 9.66 5.14 18.10
C ASP A 283 9.85 6.38 17.20
N GLN A 284 8.76 6.78 16.53
CA GLN A 284 8.74 7.89 15.57
C GLN A 284 7.59 8.86 15.84
N ASP A 285 7.95 10.11 16.12
CA ASP A 285 7.06 11.28 16.02
C ASP A 285 6.58 11.46 14.57
N ARG A 286 5.26 11.40 14.35
CA ARG A 286 4.60 11.71 13.07
C ARG A 286 3.75 12.98 13.16
N LYS A 287 3.92 13.77 14.22
CA LYS A 287 3.35 15.10 14.45
C LYS A 287 1.83 15.11 14.39
N GLY A 288 1.20 14.06 14.93
CA GLY A 288 -0.26 13.92 14.89
C GLY A 288 -0.78 13.62 13.48
N ALA A 289 -0.06 12.82 12.71
CA ALA A 289 -0.52 12.31 11.42
C ALA A 289 -1.95 11.76 11.53
N GLY A 290 -2.81 12.08 10.57
CA GLY A 290 -4.25 11.84 10.70
C GLY A 290 -5.07 13.08 11.03
N GLN A 291 -4.46 14.15 11.57
CA GLN A 291 -5.02 15.49 11.48
C GLN A 291 -5.15 15.89 9.99
N GLY A 292 -6.33 16.36 9.58
CA GLY A 292 -6.64 16.68 8.19
C GLY A 292 -6.86 15.47 7.26
N ALA A 293 -6.98 14.25 7.79
CA ALA A 293 -7.08 13.01 7.00
C ALA A 293 -8.50 12.62 6.57
N GLU A 294 -9.46 13.56 6.60
CA GLU A 294 -10.87 13.35 6.26
C GLU A 294 -11.07 12.63 4.92
N THR A 295 -10.27 12.91 3.88
CA THR A 295 -10.41 12.21 2.59
C THR A 295 -9.97 10.75 2.67
N GLY A 296 -8.92 10.42 3.44
CA GLY A 296 -8.51 9.04 3.69
C GLY A 296 -9.54 8.27 4.51
N LEU A 297 -10.09 8.88 5.57
CA LEU A 297 -11.12 8.25 6.41
C LEU A 297 -12.45 8.07 5.65
N THR A 298 -12.85 9.07 4.85
CA THR A 298 -14.01 8.99 3.97
C THR A 298 -13.84 7.90 2.91
N ALA A 299 -12.66 7.80 2.31
CA ALA A 299 -12.35 6.77 1.34
C ALA A 299 -12.39 5.36 1.94
N LEU A 300 -11.83 5.15 3.13
CA LEU A 300 -11.90 3.86 3.83
C LEU A 300 -13.34 3.48 4.20
N ALA A 301 -14.16 4.45 4.65
CA ALA A 301 -15.57 4.23 4.93
C ALA A 301 -16.37 3.83 3.67
N LEU A 302 -16.12 4.53 2.54
CA LEU A 302 -16.71 4.22 1.24
C LEU A 302 -16.27 2.85 0.71
N LEU A 303 -14.99 2.50 0.85
CA LEU A 303 -14.45 1.21 0.42
C LEU A 303 -15.11 0.06 1.18
N ALA A 304 -15.33 0.16 2.49
CA ALA A 304 -16.09 -0.83 3.25
C ALA A 304 -17.57 -0.90 2.78
N MET A 305 -18.26 0.24 2.67
CA MET A 305 -19.64 0.28 2.16
C MET A 305 -19.79 -0.35 0.76
N GLY A 306 -18.83 -0.12 -0.14
CA GLY A 306 -18.76 -0.72 -1.47
C GLY A 306 -18.39 -2.21 -1.45
N GLY A 307 -17.68 -2.69 -0.43
CA GLY A 307 -17.41 -4.11 -0.20
C GLY A 307 -18.67 -4.88 0.20
N ALA A 308 -19.45 -4.31 1.11
CA ALA A 308 -20.80 -4.78 1.47
C ALA A 308 -21.87 -4.58 0.36
N GLY A 309 -21.48 -4.09 -0.83
CA GLY A 309 -22.35 -3.99 -2.00
C GLY A 309 -23.22 -2.72 -2.09
N HIS A 310 -22.96 -1.69 -1.29
CA HIS A 310 -23.68 -0.43 -1.36
C HIS A 310 -23.04 0.56 -2.33
N THR A 311 -23.85 1.28 -3.10
CA THR A 311 -23.40 2.22 -4.15
C THR A 311 -24.17 3.53 -4.08
N HIS A 312 -23.66 4.59 -4.71
CA HIS A 312 -24.37 5.86 -4.87
C HIS A 312 -25.55 5.80 -5.85
N LEU A 313 -25.76 4.67 -6.52
CA LEU A 313 -26.91 4.44 -7.42
C LEU A 313 -28.04 3.68 -6.72
N ALA A 314 -27.73 2.69 -5.87
CA ALA A 314 -28.73 1.78 -5.28
C ALA A 314 -28.37 1.27 -3.87
N GLY A 315 -29.41 0.85 -3.14
CA GLY A 315 -29.33 0.31 -1.77
C GLY A 315 -29.78 1.30 -0.69
N PRO A 316 -29.95 0.84 0.57
CA PRO A 316 -30.40 1.69 1.68
C PRO A 316 -29.41 2.81 2.01
N TYR A 317 -28.11 2.58 1.79
CA TYR A 317 -27.05 3.54 2.06
C TYR A 317 -26.69 4.44 0.87
N ARG A 318 -27.51 4.45 -0.20
CA ARG A 318 -27.27 5.24 -1.41
C ARG A 318 -26.84 6.68 -1.12
N ASP A 319 -27.64 7.40 -0.34
CA ASP A 319 -27.41 8.84 -0.11
C ASP A 319 -26.20 9.12 0.80
N VAL A 320 -25.78 8.13 1.60
CA VAL A 320 -24.53 8.18 2.39
C VAL A 320 -23.33 8.03 1.45
N VAL A 321 -23.34 7.03 0.56
CA VAL A 321 -22.29 6.81 -0.43
C VAL A 321 -22.20 8.00 -1.41
N THR A 322 -23.33 8.51 -1.90
CA THR A 322 -23.39 9.71 -2.76
C THR A 322 -22.71 10.92 -2.13
N ARG A 323 -23.03 11.25 -0.86
CA ARG A 323 -22.38 12.38 -0.18
C ARG A 323 -20.89 12.13 0.06
N GLY A 324 -20.49 10.90 0.40
CA GLY A 324 -19.08 10.58 0.60
C GLY A 324 -18.26 10.70 -0.69
N LEU A 325 -18.78 10.24 -1.82
CA LEU A 325 -18.14 10.43 -3.13
C LEU A 325 -18.09 11.91 -3.50
N GLN A 326 -19.19 12.67 -3.30
CA GLN A 326 -19.20 14.12 -3.54
C GLN A 326 -18.13 14.84 -2.70
N PHE A 327 -17.99 14.51 -1.41
CA PHE A 327 -16.94 15.05 -0.56
C PHE A 327 -15.53 14.78 -1.13
N LEU A 328 -15.25 13.58 -1.64
CA LEU A 328 -13.97 13.29 -2.28
C LEU A 328 -13.75 14.09 -3.57
N LEU A 329 -14.80 14.31 -4.37
CA LEU A 329 -14.74 15.14 -5.58
C LEU A 329 -14.46 16.62 -5.25
N ASP A 330 -15.15 17.17 -4.25
CA ASP A 330 -14.99 18.56 -3.79
C ASP A 330 -13.61 18.84 -3.19
N GLN A 331 -12.91 17.79 -2.74
CA GLN A 331 -11.54 17.84 -2.21
C GLN A 331 -10.46 17.67 -3.29
N GLN A 332 -10.82 17.50 -4.58
CA GLN A 332 -9.84 17.35 -5.64
C GLN A 332 -9.20 18.68 -6.05
N LYS A 333 -7.89 18.78 -5.89
CA LYS A 333 -7.11 19.96 -6.29
C LYS A 333 -6.89 19.96 -7.81
N PRO A 334 -6.67 21.13 -8.46
CA PRO A 334 -6.48 21.22 -9.93
C PRO A 334 -5.29 20.42 -10.50
N ASN A 335 -4.41 19.89 -9.67
CA ASN A 335 -3.33 18.98 -10.05
C ASN A 335 -3.70 17.48 -9.95
N GLY A 336 -4.94 17.14 -9.59
CA GLY A 336 -5.46 15.80 -9.38
C GLY A 336 -5.35 15.24 -7.95
N GLU A 337 -4.66 15.94 -7.04
CA GLU A 337 -4.46 15.46 -5.67
C GLU A 337 -5.79 15.42 -4.87
N LEU A 338 -6.03 14.29 -4.19
CA LEU A 338 -7.19 14.03 -3.31
C LEU A 338 -6.81 13.97 -1.81
N ALA A 339 -5.65 14.52 -1.44
CA ALA A 339 -5.14 14.43 -0.07
C ALA A 339 -5.88 15.35 0.94
N GLY A 340 -6.78 16.24 0.49
CA GLY A 340 -7.38 17.27 1.34
C GLY A 340 -6.30 18.09 2.06
N ASP A 341 -6.49 18.30 3.36
CA ASP A 341 -5.54 18.97 4.27
C ASP A 341 -4.58 18.02 4.99
N ALA A 342 -4.49 16.75 4.56
CA ALA A 342 -3.74 15.72 5.27
C ALA A 342 -2.24 16.05 5.40
N THR A 343 -1.75 15.98 6.64
CA THR A 343 -0.34 16.26 6.98
C THR A 343 0.64 15.29 6.32
N LEU A 344 1.92 15.68 6.22
CA LEU A 344 2.97 15.02 5.43
C LEU A 344 2.93 13.48 5.41
N TYR A 345 2.88 12.85 6.59
CA TYR A 345 2.90 11.39 6.72
C TYR A 345 1.60 10.70 6.27
N ALA A 346 0.46 11.41 6.34
CA ALA A 346 -0.87 10.92 5.95
C ALA A 346 -1.20 11.25 4.48
N ARG A 347 -0.61 12.30 3.91
CA ARG A 347 -0.94 12.90 2.59
C ARG A 347 -1.11 11.87 1.47
N THR A 348 -0.11 11.02 1.26
CA THR A 348 -0.13 10.02 0.18
C THR A 348 -1.15 8.93 0.42
N TYR A 349 -1.30 8.44 1.66
CA TYR A 349 -2.35 7.48 2.03
C TYR A 349 -3.74 8.03 1.71
N CYS A 350 -4.03 9.27 2.15
CA CYS A 350 -5.33 9.89 1.96
C CYS A 350 -5.67 10.05 0.46
N HIS A 351 -4.68 10.46 -0.34
CA HIS A 351 -4.86 10.53 -1.79
C HIS A 351 -5.02 9.16 -2.46
N SER A 352 -4.20 8.16 -2.12
CA SER A 352 -4.28 6.83 -2.75
C SER A 352 -5.55 6.08 -2.36
N MET A 353 -5.96 6.13 -1.10
CA MET A 353 -7.24 5.63 -0.62
C MET A 353 -8.41 6.32 -1.34
N ALA A 354 -8.42 7.66 -1.44
CA ALA A 354 -9.48 8.38 -2.15
C ALA A 354 -9.52 8.06 -3.65
N THR A 355 -8.36 7.89 -4.29
CA THR A 355 -8.27 7.45 -5.69
C THR A 355 -8.85 6.05 -5.85
N PHE A 356 -8.53 5.12 -4.94
CA PHE A 356 -9.09 3.77 -4.93
C PHE A 356 -10.61 3.78 -4.71
N ALA A 357 -11.14 4.58 -3.77
CA ALA A 357 -12.58 4.68 -3.52
C ALA A 357 -13.36 5.21 -4.73
N LEU A 358 -12.87 6.28 -5.39
CA LEU A 358 -13.50 6.81 -6.61
C LEU A 358 -13.41 5.82 -7.78
N ALA A 359 -12.24 5.17 -7.97
CA ALA A 359 -12.01 4.22 -9.05
C ALA A 359 -12.81 2.92 -8.87
N GLU A 360 -12.89 2.38 -7.65
CA GLU A 360 -13.75 1.24 -7.34
C GLU A 360 -15.21 1.60 -7.55
N ALA A 361 -15.70 2.73 -7.03
CA ALA A 361 -17.09 3.16 -7.24
C ALA A 361 -17.44 3.27 -8.72
N MET A 362 -16.54 3.81 -9.55
CA MET A 362 -16.70 3.88 -11.00
C MET A 362 -16.74 2.47 -11.63
N ALA A 363 -15.78 1.60 -11.30
CA ALA A 363 -15.70 0.24 -11.85
C ALA A 363 -16.79 -0.75 -11.37
N VAL A 364 -17.47 -0.43 -10.26
CA VAL A 364 -18.67 -1.11 -9.76
C VAL A 364 -19.92 -0.67 -10.54
N THR A 365 -20.03 0.61 -10.89
CA THR A 365 -21.30 1.23 -11.30
C THR A 365 -21.39 1.67 -12.77
N ASP A 366 -20.27 1.70 -13.50
CA ASP A 366 -20.16 2.27 -14.85
C ASP A 366 -20.54 3.77 -14.92
N ASP A 367 -20.49 4.48 -13.77
CA ASP A 367 -20.86 5.89 -13.68
C ASP A 367 -19.73 6.81 -14.17
N GLU A 368 -19.71 7.00 -15.48
CA GLU A 368 -18.81 7.90 -16.23
C GLU A 368 -18.70 9.33 -15.68
N ARG A 369 -19.63 9.79 -14.82
CA ARG A 369 -19.48 11.08 -14.12
C ARG A 369 -18.26 11.12 -13.20
N LEU A 370 -17.77 9.97 -12.73
CA LEU A 370 -16.56 9.85 -11.91
C LEU A 370 -15.27 9.87 -12.75
N ARG A 371 -15.33 9.62 -14.06
CA ARG A 371 -14.15 9.47 -14.94
C ARG A 371 -13.15 10.64 -14.82
N PRO A 372 -13.55 11.92 -14.93
CA PRO A 372 -12.57 13.02 -14.92
C PRO A 372 -11.75 13.09 -13.63
N ALA A 373 -12.37 12.74 -12.49
CA ALA A 373 -11.71 12.75 -11.20
C ALA A 373 -10.76 11.56 -11.01
N VAL A 374 -11.18 10.36 -11.46
CA VAL A 374 -10.33 9.15 -11.45
C VAL A 374 -9.12 9.35 -12.37
N GLU A 375 -9.31 9.91 -13.56
CA GLU A 375 -8.23 10.22 -14.52
C GLU A 375 -7.24 11.24 -13.95
N ALA A 376 -7.73 12.35 -13.39
CA ALA A 376 -6.87 13.37 -12.78
C ALA A 376 -6.07 12.81 -11.58
N ALA A 377 -6.70 11.99 -10.73
CA ALA A 377 -6.10 11.38 -9.56
C ALA A 377 -5.05 10.31 -9.91
N ALA A 378 -5.40 9.38 -10.80
CA ALA A 378 -4.44 8.38 -11.31
C ALA A 378 -3.24 9.07 -12.00
N ALA A 379 -3.48 10.15 -12.73
CA ALA A 379 -2.40 10.93 -13.33
C ALA A 379 -1.52 11.66 -12.30
N TYR A 380 -2.02 11.99 -11.10
CA TYR A 380 -1.17 12.48 -9.99
C TYR A 380 -0.29 11.37 -9.41
N LEU A 381 -0.82 10.15 -9.22
CA LEU A 381 -0.02 8.98 -8.83
C LEU A 381 1.09 8.72 -9.85
N VAL A 382 0.77 8.69 -11.15
CA VAL A 382 1.74 8.53 -12.25
C VAL A 382 2.85 9.60 -12.21
N ARG A 383 2.50 10.88 -12.00
CA ARG A 383 3.48 11.98 -11.95
C ARG A 383 4.29 12.06 -10.65
N SER A 384 3.82 11.45 -9.56
CA SER A 384 4.46 11.51 -8.25
C SER A 384 5.39 10.31 -7.95
N GLN A 385 5.43 9.32 -8.85
CA GLN A 385 6.28 8.14 -8.72
C GLN A 385 7.77 8.48 -8.76
N SER A 386 8.57 7.77 -7.96
CA SER A 386 10.03 7.89 -7.98
C SER A 386 10.62 7.47 -9.32
N HIS A 387 11.27 8.40 -10.03
CA HIS A 387 12.10 8.06 -11.19
C HIS A 387 13.33 7.21 -10.81
N THR A 388 13.70 7.13 -9.52
CA THR A 388 14.85 6.34 -9.05
C THR A 388 14.48 4.87 -8.90
N ASP A 389 13.59 4.54 -7.95
CA ASP A 389 13.28 3.16 -7.58
C ASP A 389 11.92 2.68 -8.12
N GLY A 390 11.00 3.59 -8.43
CA GLY A 390 9.66 3.27 -8.92
C GLY A 390 8.58 3.18 -7.84
N GLY A 391 8.91 3.46 -6.57
CA GLY A 391 7.94 3.53 -5.49
C GLY A 391 7.41 4.95 -5.26
N TRP A 392 6.73 5.13 -4.13
CA TRP A 392 6.18 6.40 -3.64
C TRP A 392 6.43 6.55 -2.15
N ARG A 393 6.36 7.78 -1.63
CA ARG A 393 6.50 8.05 -0.20
C ARG A 393 5.60 9.16 0.32
N TYR A 394 6.12 10.24 0.90
CA TYR A 394 5.33 11.32 1.50
C TYR A 394 5.26 12.57 0.60
N GLN A 395 6.19 12.68 -0.35
CA GLN A 395 6.26 13.74 -1.35
C GLN A 395 6.45 13.16 -2.77
N PRO A 396 5.98 13.85 -3.82
CA PRO A 396 6.24 13.47 -5.21
C PRO A 396 7.74 13.32 -5.50
N GLY A 397 8.14 12.18 -6.07
CA GLY A 397 9.53 11.90 -6.44
C GLY A 397 10.43 11.41 -5.30
N ASP A 398 9.92 11.28 -4.06
CA ASP A 398 10.62 10.62 -2.95
C ASP A 398 11.15 9.22 -3.36
N ARG A 399 12.17 8.71 -2.65
CA ARG A 399 12.47 7.27 -2.72
C ARG A 399 11.40 6.47 -2.01
N GLY A 400 10.93 5.41 -2.67
CA GLY A 400 9.77 4.65 -2.21
C GLY A 400 9.93 4.04 -0.82
N ASP A 401 8.81 3.86 -0.14
CA ASP A 401 8.68 2.87 0.93
C ASP A 401 7.49 1.94 0.68
N MET A 402 7.58 0.74 1.24
CA MET A 402 6.65 -0.34 0.94
C MET A 402 5.23 -0.07 1.48
N SER A 403 5.08 0.83 2.46
CA SER A 403 3.79 1.13 3.11
C SER A 403 2.85 2.05 2.32
N GLN A 404 3.33 2.66 1.23
CA GLN A 404 2.44 3.35 0.30
C GLN A 404 1.98 2.44 -0.84
N MET A 405 2.65 1.31 -1.02
CA MET A 405 2.67 0.61 -2.30
C MET A 405 1.37 -0.16 -2.56
N GLY A 406 0.80 -0.83 -1.56
CA GLY A 406 -0.45 -1.56 -1.70
C GLY A 406 -1.62 -0.63 -2.06
N TRP A 407 -1.74 0.50 -1.38
CA TRP A 407 -2.81 1.48 -1.62
C TRP A 407 -2.73 2.09 -3.02
N ILE A 408 -1.51 2.37 -3.50
CA ILE A 408 -1.28 2.93 -4.84
C ILE A 408 -1.49 1.88 -5.93
N VAL A 409 -1.07 0.64 -5.72
CA VAL A 409 -1.33 -0.48 -6.65
C VAL A 409 -2.84 -0.76 -6.75
N MET A 410 -3.58 -0.75 -5.63
CA MET A 410 -5.05 -0.89 -5.65
C MET A 410 -5.73 0.28 -6.36
N ALA A 411 -5.30 1.52 -6.12
CA ALA A 411 -5.82 2.71 -6.79
C ALA A 411 -5.59 2.68 -8.31
N LEU A 412 -4.35 2.43 -8.74
CA LEU A 412 -3.99 2.35 -10.16
C LEU A 412 -4.69 1.17 -10.86
N ARG A 413 -4.81 0.01 -10.19
CA ARG A 413 -5.46 -1.16 -10.79
C ARG A 413 -6.97 -0.99 -10.89
N SER A 414 -7.62 -0.40 -9.88
CA SER A 414 -9.04 -0.08 -9.93
C SER A 414 -9.34 0.94 -11.04
N ALA A 415 -8.42 1.89 -11.27
CA ALA A 415 -8.51 2.82 -12.40
C ALA A 415 -8.41 2.09 -13.76
N GLU A 416 -7.49 1.13 -13.92
CA GLU A 416 -7.45 0.29 -15.14
C GLU A 416 -8.76 -0.50 -15.34
N ILE A 417 -9.37 -1.02 -14.27
CA ILE A 417 -10.66 -1.74 -14.36
C ILE A 417 -11.82 -0.79 -14.71
N ALA A 418 -11.76 0.47 -14.29
CA ALA A 418 -12.66 1.55 -14.73
C ALA A 418 -12.37 2.06 -16.16
N GLY A 419 -11.45 1.44 -16.89
CA GLY A 419 -11.07 1.87 -18.24
C GLY A 419 -10.28 3.19 -18.28
N VAL A 420 -9.53 3.51 -17.22
CA VAL A 420 -8.56 4.62 -17.19
C VAL A 420 -7.16 4.07 -17.49
N ALA A 421 -6.53 4.56 -18.56
CA ALA A 421 -5.27 4.02 -19.04
C ALA A 421 -4.07 4.45 -18.17
N ILE A 422 -3.43 3.49 -17.50
CA ILE A 422 -2.19 3.71 -16.75
C ILE A 422 -0.97 3.45 -17.65
N PRO A 423 0.02 4.36 -17.73
CA PRO A 423 1.21 4.15 -18.57
C PRO A 423 2.04 2.94 -18.12
N ALA A 424 2.39 2.07 -19.07
CA ALA A 424 3.22 0.88 -18.81
C ALA A 424 4.54 1.16 -18.04
N PRO A 425 5.27 2.29 -18.27
CA PRO A 425 6.46 2.61 -17.47
C PRO A 425 6.18 2.80 -15.98
N THR A 426 4.98 3.23 -15.59
CA THR A 426 4.58 3.34 -14.18
C THR A 426 4.56 1.96 -13.53
N TRP A 427 3.99 0.97 -14.20
CA TRP A 427 3.98 -0.41 -13.73
C TRP A 427 5.37 -1.06 -13.67
N THR A 428 6.25 -0.79 -14.65
CA THR A 428 7.65 -1.20 -14.58
C THR A 428 8.42 -0.49 -13.45
N GLY A 429 7.95 0.67 -13.02
CA GLY A 429 8.32 1.28 -11.73
C GLY A 429 7.88 0.43 -10.54
N CYS A 430 6.60 0.06 -10.47
CA CYS A 430 6.04 -0.77 -9.41
C CYS A 430 6.80 -2.09 -9.24
N GLU A 431 7.05 -2.80 -10.34
CA GLU A 431 7.77 -4.07 -10.40
C GLU A 431 9.21 -3.93 -9.89
N ARG A 432 9.93 -2.89 -10.35
CA ARG A 432 11.30 -2.57 -9.91
C ARG A 432 11.37 -2.25 -8.42
N PHE A 433 10.40 -1.48 -7.92
CA PHE A 433 10.35 -1.11 -6.51
C PHE A 433 10.10 -2.33 -5.61
N VAL A 434 9.07 -3.13 -5.92
CA VAL A 434 8.75 -4.36 -5.16
C VAL A 434 9.92 -5.34 -5.18
N ALA A 435 10.62 -5.50 -6.30
CA ALA A 435 11.84 -6.31 -6.36
C ALA A 435 12.96 -5.78 -5.43
N SER A 436 13.13 -4.45 -5.31
CA SER A 436 14.17 -3.84 -4.48
C SER A 436 13.99 -4.04 -2.96
N VAL A 437 12.78 -4.42 -2.53
CA VAL A 437 12.44 -4.71 -1.13
C VAL A 437 12.33 -6.21 -0.79
N GLN A 438 12.55 -7.12 -1.75
CA GLN A 438 12.54 -8.58 -1.53
C GLN A 438 13.67 -9.04 -0.59
N ARG A 439 13.38 -10.06 0.23
CA ARG A 439 14.24 -10.70 1.23
C ARG A 439 13.82 -12.16 1.43
N GLY A 440 14.56 -12.89 2.27
CA GLY A 440 14.37 -14.33 2.51
C GLY A 440 15.11 -15.18 1.46
N PRO A 441 15.46 -16.43 1.77
CA PRO A 441 16.13 -17.32 0.82
C PRO A 441 15.33 -17.58 -0.47
N ALA A 442 13.99 -17.48 -0.46
CA ALA A 442 13.15 -17.59 -1.65
C ALA A 442 12.75 -16.22 -2.26
N GLY A 443 13.08 -15.09 -1.62
CA GLY A 443 12.72 -13.74 -2.09
C GLY A 443 11.27 -13.31 -1.76
N GLY A 444 10.56 -14.09 -0.95
CA GLY A 444 9.18 -13.87 -0.55
C GLY A 444 8.98 -12.76 0.48
N LEU A 445 9.93 -12.61 1.40
CA LEU A 445 9.82 -11.66 2.51
C LEU A 445 9.97 -10.20 2.05
N GLY A 446 9.29 -9.29 2.73
CA GLY A 446 9.27 -7.85 2.42
C GLY A 446 9.87 -7.00 3.54
N CYS A 447 10.43 -5.85 3.15
CA CYS A 447 10.99 -4.84 4.05
C CYS A 447 10.45 -3.45 3.73
N TYR A 448 10.58 -2.50 4.66
CA TYR A 448 10.04 -1.15 4.51
C TYR A 448 10.72 -0.34 3.40
N GLN A 449 12.05 -0.39 3.31
CA GLN A 449 12.84 0.27 2.25
C GLN A 449 14.05 -0.60 1.86
N PRO A 450 14.64 -0.41 0.66
CA PRO A 450 15.78 -1.21 0.20
C PRO A 450 16.94 -1.25 1.21
N ARG A 451 17.52 -2.44 1.40
CA ARG A 451 18.47 -2.81 2.48
C ARG A 451 17.94 -2.80 3.93
N GLY A 452 16.68 -2.44 4.19
CA GLY A 452 16.04 -2.59 5.50
C GLY A 452 15.77 -4.05 5.90
N ALA A 453 15.43 -4.25 7.18
CA ALA A 453 15.04 -5.54 7.77
C ALA A 453 13.61 -5.96 7.39
N THR A 454 13.31 -7.26 7.49
CA THR A 454 11.99 -7.82 7.20
C THR A 454 10.97 -7.54 8.30
N SER A 455 9.70 -7.44 7.92
CA SER A 455 8.59 -7.45 8.88
C SER A 455 7.35 -8.12 8.27
N SER A 456 6.45 -8.62 9.12
CA SER A 456 5.23 -9.31 8.68
C SER A 456 4.31 -8.37 7.90
N THR A 457 4.20 -7.11 8.33
CA THR A 457 3.49 -6.03 7.63
C THR A 457 3.97 -5.85 6.20
N MET A 458 5.28 -5.67 6.02
CA MET A 458 5.87 -5.37 4.70
C MET A 458 5.98 -6.63 3.84
N THR A 459 6.04 -7.82 4.45
CA THR A 459 5.94 -9.10 3.74
C THR A 459 4.54 -9.31 3.17
N ALA A 460 3.50 -9.09 3.97
CA ALA A 460 2.11 -9.22 3.52
C ALA A 460 1.77 -8.25 2.38
N GLU A 461 2.15 -6.97 2.53
CA GLU A 461 1.91 -5.97 1.49
C GLU A 461 2.75 -6.25 0.22
N ALA A 462 3.99 -6.74 0.34
CA ALA A 462 4.81 -7.08 -0.81
C ALA A 462 4.30 -8.32 -1.55
N MET A 463 3.83 -9.33 -0.82
CA MET A 463 3.17 -10.52 -1.34
C MET A 463 1.92 -10.12 -2.16
N TYR A 464 1.02 -9.33 -1.56
CA TYR A 464 -0.15 -8.80 -2.27
C TYR A 464 0.25 -7.99 -3.51
N CYS A 465 1.23 -7.08 -3.42
CA CYS A 465 1.69 -6.31 -4.58
C CYS A 465 2.28 -7.19 -5.70
N ARG A 466 3.01 -8.28 -5.40
CA ARG A 466 3.48 -9.23 -6.42
C ARG A 466 2.31 -9.91 -7.12
N GLN A 467 1.26 -10.28 -6.39
CA GLN A 467 0.05 -10.88 -6.94
C GLN A 467 -0.66 -9.90 -7.90
N ILE A 468 -0.93 -8.67 -7.49
CA ILE A 468 -1.63 -7.68 -8.35
C ILE A 468 -0.81 -7.28 -9.59
N LEU A 469 0.52 -7.24 -9.48
CA LEU A 469 1.40 -6.94 -10.62
C LEU A 469 1.53 -8.10 -11.62
N GLY A 470 0.95 -9.28 -11.36
CA GLY A 470 1.15 -10.49 -12.18
C GLY A 470 2.58 -11.05 -12.07
N VAL A 471 3.28 -10.73 -10.98
CA VAL A 471 4.69 -11.09 -10.70
C VAL A 471 4.79 -12.49 -10.05
N THR A 472 3.70 -13.27 -10.10
CA THR A 472 3.60 -14.70 -9.74
C THR A 472 4.47 -15.65 -10.60
N ARG A 473 5.39 -15.09 -11.40
CA ARG A 473 6.52 -15.81 -12.04
C ARG A 473 7.82 -15.76 -11.22
N HIS A 474 7.87 -15.01 -10.13
CA HIS A 474 8.69 -15.44 -8.98
C HIS A 474 8.00 -16.68 -8.41
N GLY A 475 8.67 -17.83 -8.48
CA GLY A 475 8.04 -19.15 -8.32
C GLY A 475 7.40 -19.36 -6.95
N ALA A 476 6.50 -20.35 -6.86
CA ALA A 476 5.64 -20.63 -5.70
C ALA A 476 6.36 -20.53 -4.34
N ALA A 477 7.60 -21.02 -4.25
CA ALA A 477 8.47 -20.91 -3.07
C ALA A 477 8.55 -19.50 -2.45
N ALA A 478 8.46 -18.41 -3.23
CA ALA A 478 8.46 -17.04 -2.71
C ALA A 478 7.12 -16.67 -2.03
N GLU A 479 6.00 -17.08 -2.62
CA GLU A 479 4.67 -16.85 -2.03
C GLU A 479 4.44 -17.80 -0.84
N ASP A 480 4.94 -19.03 -0.91
CA ASP A 480 4.90 -20.00 0.20
C ASP A 480 5.83 -19.61 1.36
N GLU A 481 7.03 -19.07 1.09
CA GLU A 481 7.90 -18.46 2.13
C GLU A 481 7.19 -17.29 2.82
N ALA A 482 6.57 -16.40 2.04
CA ALA A 482 5.81 -15.28 2.58
C ALA A 482 4.63 -15.78 3.44
N ALA A 483 3.82 -16.71 2.91
CA ALA A 483 2.68 -17.29 3.62
C ALA A 483 3.10 -17.97 4.93
N ALA A 484 4.11 -18.83 4.90
CA ALA A 484 4.65 -19.49 6.09
C ALA A 484 5.15 -18.48 7.12
N TYR A 485 5.80 -17.40 6.69
CA TYR A 485 6.26 -16.33 7.58
C TYR A 485 5.08 -15.56 8.22
N LEU A 486 4.00 -15.27 7.48
CA LEU A 486 2.81 -14.62 8.05
C LEU A 486 2.12 -15.48 9.12
N LEU A 487 2.10 -16.81 8.95
CA LEU A 487 1.54 -17.75 9.94
C LEU A 487 2.33 -17.83 11.26
N THR A 488 3.50 -17.17 11.36
CA THR A 488 4.25 -16.99 12.62
C THR A 488 3.87 -15.71 13.38
N ASP A 489 2.96 -14.90 12.83
CA ASP A 489 2.52 -13.60 13.37
C ASP A 489 1.03 -13.43 13.07
N LEU A 490 0.23 -14.37 13.58
CA LEU A 490 -1.22 -14.44 13.36
C LEU A 490 -1.98 -13.33 14.11
N PRO A 491 -3.18 -12.92 13.64
CA PRO A 491 -4.08 -12.09 14.41
C PRO A 491 -4.33 -12.67 15.82
N GLY A 492 -4.20 -11.83 16.84
CA GLY A 492 -4.39 -12.22 18.25
C GLY A 492 -3.24 -13.02 18.87
N ALA A 493 -2.11 -13.23 18.18
CA ALA A 493 -0.92 -13.86 18.75
C ALA A 493 -0.34 -13.01 19.91
N PRO A 494 -0.18 -13.56 21.15
CA PRO A 494 0.27 -12.78 22.32
C PRO A 494 1.65 -12.12 22.17
N SER A 495 2.50 -12.66 21.30
CA SER A 495 3.85 -12.19 20.99
C SER A 495 4.03 -11.83 19.51
N GLY A 496 2.95 -11.49 18.81
CA GLY A 496 2.98 -11.12 17.40
C GLY A 496 3.91 -9.93 17.14
N ARG A 497 4.95 -10.12 16.29
CA ARG A 497 5.97 -9.11 15.98
C ARG A 497 5.37 -7.83 15.37
N SER A 498 4.25 -7.99 14.66
CA SER A 498 3.43 -6.94 14.10
C SER A 498 2.70 -6.07 15.13
N SER A 499 2.53 -6.56 16.37
CA SER A 499 1.52 -6.14 17.33
C SER A 499 2.16 -5.67 18.66
N PRO A 500 3.02 -4.64 18.64
CA PRO A 500 3.74 -4.16 19.83
C PRO A 500 2.78 -3.76 20.96
N GLY A 501 3.14 -4.12 22.18
CA GLY A 501 2.28 -3.94 23.37
C GLY A 501 0.97 -4.73 23.32
N GLY A 502 0.87 -5.78 22.48
CA GLY A 502 -0.34 -6.57 22.29
C GLY A 502 -1.45 -5.86 21.49
N LYS A 503 -1.18 -4.67 20.94
CA LYS A 503 -2.17 -3.89 20.18
C LYS A 503 -2.40 -4.51 18.80
N ALA A 504 -3.67 -4.60 18.40
CA ALA A 504 -4.04 -5.07 17.07
C ALA A 504 -3.42 -4.23 15.96
N ASN A 505 -2.84 -4.86 14.93
CA ASN A 505 -2.29 -4.16 13.77
C ASN A 505 -3.20 -4.34 12.54
N LEU A 506 -4.32 -3.61 12.52
CA LEU A 506 -5.32 -3.72 11.45
C LEU A 506 -4.76 -3.46 10.03
N TYR A 507 -3.71 -2.64 9.91
CA TYR A 507 -3.01 -2.40 8.64
C TYR A 507 -2.37 -3.70 8.11
N TYR A 508 -1.56 -4.34 8.96
CA TYR A 508 -0.95 -5.63 8.66
C TYR A 508 -2.03 -6.71 8.41
N TRP A 509 -3.05 -6.73 9.26
CA TRP A 509 -4.11 -7.73 9.20
C TRP A 509 -4.93 -7.62 7.90
N TYR A 510 -5.15 -6.41 7.38
CA TYR A 510 -5.78 -6.19 6.09
C TYR A 510 -4.94 -6.78 4.95
N TYR A 511 -3.66 -6.39 4.82
CA TYR A 511 -2.79 -6.92 3.75
C TYR A 511 -2.51 -8.41 3.87
N GLY A 512 -2.37 -8.95 5.09
CA GLY A 512 -2.20 -10.40 5.30
C GLY A 512 -3.45 -11.19 4.92
N THR A 513 -4.63 -10.62 5.16
CA THR A 513 -5.91 -11.18 4.71
C THR A 513 -6.00 -11.20 3.20
N LEU A 514 -5.72 -10.08 2.53
CA LEU A 514 -5.70 -10.00 1.08
C LEU A 514 -4.71 -11.00 0.46
N ALA A 515 -3.45 -10.98 0.90
CA ALA A 515 -2.36 -11.79 0.34
C ALA A 515 -2.60 -13.30 0.48
N LEU A 516 -3.09 -13.75 1.64
CA LEU A 516 -3.39 -15.17 1.89
C LEU A 516 -4.71 -15.61 1.22
N HIS A 517 -5.71 -14.73 1.14
CA HIS A 517 -6.95 -15.00 0.41
C HIS A 517 -6.70 -15.17 -1.09
N HIS A 518 -5.80 -14.37 -1.67
CA HIS A 518 -5.38 -14.49 -3.07
C HIS A 518 -4.51 -15.73 -3.30
N HIS A 519 -3.63 -16.09 -2.35
CA HIS A 519 -2.76 -17.27 -2.47
C HIS A 519 -3.50 -18.61 -2.31
N ARG A 520 -4.63 -18.65 -1.60
CA ARG A 520 -5.28 -19.89 -1.12
C ARG A 520 -5.57 -20.96 -2.17
N SER A 521 -5.78 -20.57 -3.43
CA SER A 521 -6.11 -21.50 -4.52
C SER A 521 -4.89 -22.03 -5.30
N THR A 522 -3.67 -21.71 -4.87
CA THR A 522 -2.44 -22.18 -5.55
C THR A 522 -2.00 -23.58 -5.10
N SER A 523 -2.29 -23.97 -3.86
CA SER A 523 -1.97 -25.28 -3.30
C SER A 523 -2.79 -25.59 -2.05
N ASN A 524 -2.90 -26.87 -1.68
CA ASN A 524 -3.51 -27.30 -0.41
C ASN A 524 -2.82 -26.67 0.81
N GLY A 525 -1.51 -26.36 0.72
CA GLY A 525 -0.77 -25.67 1.77
C GLY A 525 -1.18 -24.20 1.90
N ALA A 526 -1.40 -23.52 0.78
CA ALA A 526 -1.92 -22.15 0.75
C ALA A 526 -3.37 -22.09 1.26
N GLU A 527 -4.21 -23.08 0.95
CA GLU A 527 -5.56 -23.18 1.49
C GLU A 527 -5.58 -23.35 3.01
N GLN A 528 -4.70 -24.21 3.55
CA GLN A 528 -4.52 -24.38 5.00
C GLN A 528 -3.96 -23.12 5.66
N ALA A 529 -3.06 -22.39 4.99
CA ALA A 529 -2.57 -21.10 5.45
C ALA A 529 -3.72 -20.07 5.55
N TRP A 530 -4.56 -19.98 4.51
CA TRP A 530 -5.74 -19.13 4.50
C TRP A 530 -6.71 -19.48 5.65
N ARG A 531 -7.09 -20.75 5.81
CA ARG A 531 -8.00 -21.18 6.89
C ARG A 531 -7.45 -20.81 8.27
N ARG A 532 -6.19 -21.16 8.57
CA ARG A 532 -5.52 -20.80 9.84
C ARG A 532 -5.49 -19.30 10.12
N TRP A 533 -5.23 -18.48 9.09
CA TRP A 533 -5.24 -17.03 9.19
C TRP A 533 -6.64 -16.49 9.47
N ASN A 534 -7.63 -16.96 8.72
CA ASN A 534 -9.01 -16.54 8.82
C ASN A 534 -9.65 -16.89 10.17
N ASP A 535 -9.39 -18.09 10.68
CA ASP A 535 -9.84 -18.54 12.00
C ASP A 535 -9.21 -17.71 13.13
N ALA A 536 -7.98 -17.23 12.95
CA ALA A 536 -7.35 -16.27 13.85
C ALA A 536 -7.96 -14.87 13.73
N MET A 537 -8.28 -14.42 12.51
CA MET A 537 -8.91 -13.13 12.26
C MET A 537 -10.27 -13.01 12.93
N GLN A 538 -11.20 -13.93 12.64
CA GLN A 538 -12.56 -13.88 13.17
C GLN A 538 -12.59 -13.93 14.71
N ARG A 539 -11.87 -14.89 15.33
CA ARG A 539 -11.76 -15.00 16.79
C ARG A 539 -11.14 -13.75 17.47
N THR A 540 -10.34 -12.98 16.75
CA THR A 540 -9.68 -11.77 17.29
C THR A 540 -10.50 -10.51 17.08
N VAL A 541 -11.18 -10.39 15.94
CA VAL A 541 -11.89 -9.18 15.51
C VAL A 541 -13.34 -9.16 16.02
N LEU A 542 -14.11 -10.24 15.85
CA LEU A 542 -15.55 -10.24 16.17
C LEU A 542 -15.83 -9.88 17.65
N PRO A 543 -15.14 -10.47 18.65
CA PRO A 543 -15.38 -10.12 20.07
C PRO A 543 -14.92 -8.72 20.48
N LYS A 544 -14.31 -7.94 19.57
CA LYS A 544 -13.87 -6.56 19.81
C LYS A 544 -14.80 -5.50 19.19
N GLN A 545 -15.88 -5.91 18.52
CA GLN A 545 -16.88 -4.97 18.02
C GLN A 545 -17.67 -4.41 19.21
N ALA A 546 -17.92 -3.09 19.23
CA ALA A 546 -18.76 -2.49 20.25
C ALA A 546 -20.22 -2.94 20.06
N ALA A 547 -20.78 -3.67 21.02
CA ALA A 547 -22.13 -4.21 20.93
C ALA A 547 -23.25 -3.21 21.31
N GLN A 548 -22.93 -2.12 22.01
CA GLN A 548 -23.93 -1.19 22.58
C GLN A 548 -23.45 0.27 22.57
N GLY A 549 -24.39 1.20 22.80
CA GLY A 549 -24.14 2.64 22.90
C GLY A 549 -23.95 3.36 21.56
N PRO A 550 -23.54 4.64 21.57
CA PRO A 550 -23.36 5.45 20.35
C PRO A 550 -22.31 4.90 19.36
N THR A 551 -21.45 4.00 19.84
CA THR A 551 -20.41 3.32 19.05
C THR A 551 -20.82 1.90 18.61
N ALA A 552 -22.07 1.47 18.84
CA ALA A 552 -22.54 0.14 18.43
C ALA A 552 -22.29 -0.14 16.95
N GLY A 553 -21.64 -1.26 16.65
CA GLY A 553 -21.18 -1.69 15.32
C GLY A 553 -19.72 -1.34 14.98
N SER A 554 -19.01 -0.55 15.79
CA SER A 554 -17.65 -0.07 15.47
C SER A 554 -16.53 -0.76 16.24
N TRP A 555 -15.31 -0.73 15.70
CA TRP A 555 -14.09 -1.15 16.38
C TRP A 555 -13.29 0.05 16.91
N GLY A 556 -12.76 -0.09 18.13
CA GLY A 556 -12.08 1.01 18.83
C GLY A 556 -10.73 1.41 18.21
N PRO A 557 -10.26 2.65 18.45
CA PRO A 557 -8.94 3.13 18.01
C PRO A 557 -7.75 2.57 18.84
N ASP A 558 -7.94 1.54 19.67
CA ASP A 558 -6.86 0.90 20.42
C ASP A 558 -6.13 -0.15 19.57
N THR A 559 -5.45 0.35 18.54
CA THR A 559 -4.72 -0.42 17.52
C THR A 559 -3.39 0.29 17.24
N VAL A 560 -2.42 -0.41 16.65
CA VAL A 560 -1.04 0.12 16.41
C VAL A 560 -1.04 1.47 15.67
N TRP A 561 -2.04 1.70 14.82
CA TRP A 561 -2.21 2.92 14.03
C TRP A 561 -3.49 3.71 14.36
N GLY A 562 -4.28 3.26 15.34
CA GLY A 562 -5.59 3.83 15.68
C GLY A 562 -5.53 5.19 16.39
N GLY A 563 -4.37 5.58 16.91
CA GLY A 563 -4.12 6.97 17.32
C GLY A 563 -4.19 7.93 16.12
N TYR A 564 -3.54 7.56 15.02
CA TYR A 564 -3.52 8.34 13.78
C TYR A 564 -4.83 8.25 13.01
N GLY A 565 -5.42 7.04 12.83
CA GLY A 565 -6.61 6.85 12.00
C GLY A 565 -7.96 6.96 12.73
N GLY A 566 -7.98 6.88 14.06
CA GLY A 566 -9.22 6.93 14.84
C GLY A 566 -10.16 5.73 14.63
N ARG A 567 -11.39 5.88 15.12
CA ARG A 567 -12.45 4.84 15.10
C ARG A 567 -12.93 4.51 13.69
N VAL A 568 -12.93 5.48 12.76
CA VAL A 568 -13.34 5.26 11.37
C VAL A 568 -12.37 4.31 10.67
N TYR A 569 -11.07 4.59 10.74
CA TYR A 569 -10.02 3.70 10.25
C TYR A 569 -10.10 2.29 10.88
N SER A 570 -10.19 2.21 12.22
CA SER A 570 -10.26 0.91 12.89
C SER A 570 -11.51 0.11 12.47
N THR A 571 -12.63 0.79 12.24
CA THR A 571 -13.86 0.13 11.81
C THR A 571 -13.77 -0.32 10.36
N ALA A 572 -13.36 0.57 9.44
CA ALA A 572 -13.26 0.27 8.03
C ALA A 572 -12.27 -0.87 7.73
N LEU A 573 -11.07 -0.89 8.35
CA LEU A 573 -10.14 -2.00 8.14
C LEU A 573 -10.63 -3.32 8.75
N ALA A 574 -11.24 -3.29 9.94
CA ALA A 574 -11.83 -4.50 10.53
C ALA A 574 -12.97 -5.06 9.67
N THR A 575 -13.82 -4.18 9.12
CA THR A 575 -14.90 -4.53 8.19
C THR A 575 -14.33 -5.15 6.91
N MET A 576 -13.37 -4.51 6.25
CA MET A 576 -12.77 -5.02 5.02
C MET A 576 -11.98 -6.34 5.20
N CYS A 577 -11.48 -6.65 6.40
CA CYS A 577 -10.95 -7.99 6.72
C CYS A 577 -12.04 -9.08 6.73
N LEU A 578 -13.27 -8.73 7.09
CA LEU A 578 -14.44 -9.63 7.13
C LEU A 578 -15.25 -9.65 5.82
N GLU A 579 -14.89 -8.80 4.84
CA GLU A 579 -15.51 -8.76 3.51
C GLU A 579 -14.83 -9.65 2.48
N VAL A 580 -13.58 -10.03 2.72
CA VAL A 580 -12.66 -10.53 1.68
C VAL A 580 -13.25 -11.71 0.86
N TYR A 581 -14.00 -12.60 1.53
CA TYR A 581 -14.62 -13.81 0.97
C TYR A 581 -15.54 -13.56 -0.23
N TYR A 582 -16.16 -12.38 -0.30
CA TYR A 582 -17.11 -12.00 -1.34
C TYR A 582 -16.68 -10.74 -2.10
N ARG A 583 -15.61 -10.09 -1.65
CA ARG A 583 -15.01 -8.93 -2.31
C ARG A 583 -14.16 -9.33 -3.54
N TYR A 584 -13.66 -10.57 -3.57
CA TYR A 584 -12.80 -11.15 -4.62
C TYR A 584 -13.17 -12.62 -4.90
N ASP A 585 -13.53 -12.95 -6.16
CA ASP A 585 -14.15 -14.25 -6.55
C ASP A 585 -13.10 -15.35 -6.84
N PRO A 586 -13.01 -16.44 -6.05
CA PRO A 586 -11.99 -17.47 -6.24
C PRO A 586 -12.15 -18.31 -7.51
N GLU A 587 -13.39 -18.57 -7.95
CA GLU A 587 -13.65 -19.42 -9.13
C GLU A 587 -13.17 -18.74 -10.41
N LYS A 588 -12.95 -17.42 -10.34
CA LYS A 588 -12.37 -16.61 -11.41
C LYS A 588 -10.88 -16.31 -11.26
N ILE A 589 -10.14 -16.84 -10.27
CA ILE A 589 -8.72 -16.47 -10.05
C ILE A 589 -7.84 -16.64 -11.30
N GLY A 590 -8.11 -17.63 -12.17
CA GLY A 590 -7.44 -17.79 -13.47
C GLY A 590 -7.78 -16.73 -14.55
N ARG A 591 -8.64 -15.75 -14.23
CA ARG A 591 -9.14 -14.66 -15.09
C ARG A 591 -9.42 -13.36 -14.33
N ASP A 592 -9.13 -13.28 -13.03
CA ASP A 592 -9.50 -12.13 -12.20
C ASP A 592 -8.67 -10.91 -12.61
N PRO A 593 -9.29 -9.76 -12.96
CA PRO A 593 -8.55 -8.52 -13.17
C PRO A 593 -7.66 -8.13 -11.98
N TRP A 594 -7.91 -8.60 -10.76
CA TRP A 594 -7.00 -8.37 -9.64
C TRP A 594 -5.73 -9.24 -9.66
N ILE A 595 -5.73 -10.46 -10.20
CA ILE A 595 -4.56 -11.36 -10.12
C ILE A 595 -3.83 -11.52 -11.46
N ALA A 596 -4.51 -11.47 -12.61
CA ALA A 596 -3.84 -11.60 -13.90
C ALA A 596 -4.60 -11.00 -15.09
N ALA A 597 -4.27 -9.76 -15.48
CA ALA A 597 -4.30 -9.34 -16.89
C ALA A 597 -3.66 -7.95 -17.13
N ARG A 598 -2.45 -7.89 -17.68
CA ARG A 598 -2.11 -6.81 -18.63
C ARG A 598 -2.15 -7.37 -20.06
N PRO A 599 -3.03 -6.85 -20.94
CA PRO A 599 -2.95 -7.13 -22.36
C PRO A 599 -1.54 -6.84 -22.88
N GLY A 600 -0.90 -7.84 -23.47
CA GLY A 600 0.48 -7.75 -24.00
C GLY A 600 1.51 -8.63 -23.28
N VAL A 601 1.31 -9.00 -22.01
CA VAL A 601 2.27 -9.87 -21.27
C VAL A 601 2.04 -11.37 -21.53
N LEU A 602 0.92 -11.73 -22.17
CA LEU A 602 0.59 -13.10 -22.60
C LEU A 602 0.61 -13.24 -24.14
N ARG A 603 1.57 -12.61 -24.82
CA ARG A 603 1.86 -12.84 -26.25
C ARG A 603 3.35 -13.06 -26.55
N ARG A 604 3.92 -14.07 -25.90
CA ARG A 604 4.82 -15.10 -26.48
C ARG A 604 5.05 -16.21 -25.45
#